data_AF-A0A535KSI6-F1
#
_entry.id   AF-A0A535KSI6-F1
#
_cell.length_a   1.000
_cell.length_b   1.000
_cell.length_c   1.000
_cell.angle_alpha   90.00
_cell.angle_beta   90.00
_cell.angle_gamma   90.00
#
_symmetry.space_group_name_H-M   'P 1'
#
loop_
_entity.id
_entity.type
_entity.pdbx_description
1 polymer ?
#
loop_
_entity_poly.entity_id
_entity_poly.type
_entity_poly.pdbx_seq_one_letter_code
_entity_poly.pdbx_strand_id
1 'polypeptide(L)'
;MPLQTPSLDDRHFQDIVDQAKRLIPHYCREWTDHNVSDPGVTLIELFAWMTDMLLYRVNLVPDKNYIKFLELIGVQLEEPRAATAPITFYLSAAQPVEVTIPADTEVATVRTETSPAIIFTTEEDFTPWTRHNLGQTGLLSRRIAIFPSQPGPGDAFYLALEKDHSRHVLALVLNCELAGGAGVDPNNPPIQWEVWQGGSTRWAPCELDHDGTGGFNVSGEIILHTPAMAQREFEGINAYWLRCRLTDAQAGRGAYRVSPALQQLRVEARGGTVGTRHAISIQKEVLGTSDGTPGQTFELLHTPILALDPARDYLVEETPVGELQRWQEVADFADSKPED
;
A
#
# COMPACT_ATOMS: atom_id res chain seq x y z
N MET A 1 -9.27 -19.51 13.03
CA MET A 1 -10.23 -19.84 14.10
C MET A 1 -9.54 -19.52 15.41
N PRO A 2 -10.08 -18.65 16.29
CA PRO A 2 -9.49 -18.45 17.60
C PRO A 2 -9.47 -19.80 18.33
N LEU A 3 -8.34 -20.13 18.97
CA LEU A 3 -8.25 -21.30 19.83
C LEU A 3 -9.26 -21.11 20.96
N GLN A 4 -10.18 -22.07 21.14
CA GLN A 4 -11.12 -21.99 22.24
C GLN A 4 -10.36 -22.14 23.56
N THR A 5 -10.52 -21.16 24.45
CA THR A 5 -9.97 -21.20 25.80
C THR A 5 -10.57 -22.37 26.56
N PRO A 6 -9.75 -23.25 27.16
CA PRO A 6 -10.28 -24.34 27.97
C PRO A 6 -10.94 -23.77 29.24
N SER A 7 -12.18 -24.20 29.52
CA SER A 7 -12.81 -23.95 30.82
C SER A 7 -12.12 -24.82 31.86
N LEU A 8 -11.57 -24.21 32.91
CA LEU A 8 -10.93 -24.93 34.01
C LEU A 8 -11.97 -25.56 34.95
N ASP A 9 -13.13 -24.93 35.07
CA ASP A 9 -14.30 -25.42 35.78
C ASP A 9 -15.55 -25.08 34.96
N ASP A 10 -16.42 -26.05 34.73
CA ASP A 10 -17.64 -25.94 33.91
C ASP A 10 -18.93 -25.84 34.75
N ARG A 11 -18.81 -25.79 36.08
CA ARG A 11 -19.95 -25.63 36.98
C ARG A 11 -20.53 -24.22 36.87
N HIS A 12 -21.85 -24.15 36.77
CA HIS A 12 -22.62 -22.91 36.83
C HIS A 12 -23.36 -22.79 38.16
N PHE A 13 -23.92 -21.61 38.41
CA PHE A 13 -24.77 -21.32 39.59
C PHE A 13 -25.68 -22.48 40.01
N GLN A 14 -26.46 -23.04 39.08
CA GLN A 14 -27.42 -24.09 39.39
C GLN A 14 -26.73 -25.40 39.83
N ASP A 15 -25.61 -25.75 39.20
CA ASP A 15 -24.84 -26.95 39.56
C ASP A 15 -24.31 -26.83 41.00
N ILE A 16 -23.90 -25.62 41.40
CA ILE A 16 -23.41 -25.31 42.74
C ILE A 16 -24.56 -25.36 43.76
N VAL A 17 -25.72 -24.78 43.44
CA VAL A 17 -26.92 -24.85 44.31
C VAL A 17 -27.36 -26.30 44.50
N ASP A 18 -27.44 -27.07 43.42
CA ASP A 18 -27.88 -28.46 43.45
C ASP A 18 -26.87 -29.33 44.22
N GLN A 19 -25.58 -29.09 44.04
CA GLN A 19 -24.53 -29.76 44.79
C GLN A 19 -24.64 -29.45 46.29
N ALA A 20 -24.81 -28.18 46.66
CA ALA A 20 -24.97 -27.76 48.05
C ALA A 20 -26.22 -28.40 48.69
N LYS A 21 -27.36 -28.41 47.98
CA LYS A 21 -28.60 -29.07 48.44
C LYS A 21 -28.42 -30.57 48.65
N ARG A 22 -27.71 -31.26 47.76
CA ARG A 22 -27.39 -32.70 47.92
C ARG A 22 -26.53 -33.00 49.15
N LEU A 23 -25.75 -32.04 49.64
CA LEU A 23 -24.88 -32.21 50.80
C LEU A 23 -25.61 -31.94 52.14
N ILE A 24 -26.77 -31.27 52.14
CA ILE A 24 -27.53 -30.94 53.36
C ILE A 24 -27.80 -32.17 54.24
N PRO A 25 -28.29 -33.32 53.73
CA PRO A 25 -28.58 -34.50 54.57
C PRO A 25 -27.33 -35.08 55.25
N HIS A 26 -26.14 -34.79 54.72
CA HIS A 26 -24.89 -35.27 55.29
C HIS A 26 -24.41 -34.37 56.44
N TYR A 27 -24.43 -33.04 56.25
CA TYR A 27 -23.85 -32.07 57.18
C TYR A 27 -24.85 -31.47 58.17
N CYS A 28 -26.11 -31.28 57.77
CA CYS A 28 -27.13 -30.56 58.53
C CYS A 28 -28.43 -31.36 58.57
N ARG A 29 -28.42 -32.53 59.23
CA ARG A 29 -29.58 -33.43 59.32
C ARG A 29 -30.81 -32.80 59.99
N GLU A 30 -30.59 -31.79 60.83
CA GLU A 30 -31.65 -31.06 61.55
C GLU A 30 -32.39 -30.05 60.66
N TRP A 31 -31.82 -29.70 59.50
CA TRP A 31 -32.41 -28.75 58.56
C TRP A 31 -33.33 -29.49 57.59
N THR A 32 -34.64 -29.34 57.78
CA THR A 32 -35.67 -30.11 57.06
C THR A 32 -36.45 -29.33 56.01
N ASP A 33 -36.42 -27.99 56.05
CA ASP A 33 -37.12 -27.12 55.08
C ASP A 33 -36.16 -26.67 53.97
N HIS A 34 -36.32 -27.19 52.76
CA HIS A 34 -35.48 -26.87 51.60
C HIS A 34 -36.23 -26.12 50.51
N ASN A 35 -37.34 -25.47 50.87
CA ASN A 35 -38.10 -24.62 49.95
C ASN A 35 -37.31 -23.37 49.57
N VAL A 36 -37.64 -22.77 48.41
CA VAL A 36 -36.99 -21.52 47.92
C VAL A 36 -37.16 -20.35 48.91
N SER A 37 -38.23 -20.36 49.71
CA SER A 37 -38.50 -19.34 50.73
C SER A 37 -37.67 -19.50 52.01
N ASP A 38 -36.95 -20.62 52.18
CA ASP A 38 -36.14 -20.87 53.36
C ASP A 38 -34.89 -19.95 53.37
N PRO A 39 -34.63 -19.20 54.46
CA PRO A 39 -33.46 -18.31 54.54
C PRO A 39 -32.12 -19.03 54.35
N GLY A 40 -32.02 -20.32 54.72
CA GLY A 40 -30.82 -21.12 54.50
C GLY A 40 -30.59 -21.41 53.02
N VAL A 41 -31.66 -21.66 52.25
CA VAL A 41 -31.59 -21.81 50.79
C VAL A 41 -31.17 -20.49 50.13
N THR A 42 -31.67 -19.34 50.59
CA THR A 42 -31.21 -18.03 50.13
C THR A 42 -29.71 -17.81 50.36
N LEU A 43 -29.17 -18.28 51.49
CA LEU A 43 -27.73 -18.23 51.74
C LEU A 43 -26.94 -19.15 50.79
N ILE A 44 -27.44 -20.36 50.52
CA ILE A 44 -26.85 -21.26 49.52
C ILE A 44 -26.81 -20.57 48.15
N GLU A 45 -27.90 -19.94 47.72
CA GLU A 45 -27.96 -19.20 46.46
C GLU A 45 -26.96 -18.04 46.44
N LEU A 46 -26.86 -17.25 47.53
CA LEU A 46 -25.88 -16.17 47.62
C LEU A 46 -24.43 -16.68 47.47
N PHE A 47 -24.07 -17.75 48.19
CA PHE A 47 -22.72 -18.34 48.09
C PHE A 47 -22.47 -19.01 46.75
N ALA A 48 -23.49 -19.63 46.14
CA ALA A 48 -23.40 -20.19 44.80
C ALA A 48 -23.14 -19.10 43.77
N TRP A 49 -23.83 -17.96 43.87
CA TRP A 49 -23.58 -16.80 43.02
C TRP A 49 -22.17 -16.22 43.20
N MET A 50 -21.70 -16.07 44.45
CA MET A 50 -20.32 -15.63 44.70
C MET A 50 -19.28 -16.60 44.11
N THR A 51 -19.54 -17.90 44.20
CA THR A 51 -18.66 -18.96 43.68
C THR A 51 -18.66 -18.95 42.15
N ASP A 52 -19.82 -18.81 41.52
CA ASP A 52 -19.96 -18.69 40.06
C ASP A 52 -19.15 -17.49 39.51
N MET A 53 -19.16 -16.35 40.21
CA MET A 53 -18.29 -15.20 39.87
C MET A 53 -16.80 -15.51 40.00
N LEU A 54 -16.38 -16.34 40.96
CA LEU A 54 -14.98 -16.76 41.10
C LEU A 54 -14.59 -17.75 39.99
N LEU A 55 -15.46 -18.71 39.66
CA LEU A 55 -15.24 -19.65 38.56
C LEU A 55 -15.08 -18.91 37.24
N TYR A 56 -15.92 -17.90 36.97
CA TYR A 56 -15.75 -17.02 35.82
C TYR A 56 -14.34 -16.40 35.75
N ARG A 57 -13.83 -15.86 36.86
CA ARG A 57 -12.47 -15.25 36.90
C ARG A 57 -11.37 -16.28 36.71
N VAL A 58 -11.51 -17.49 37.28
CA VAL A 58 -10.56 -18.58 37.11
C VAL A 58 -10.51 -19.01 35.63
N ASN A 59 -11.64 -19.07 34.96
CA ASN A 59 -11.73 -19.42 33.54
C ASN A 59 -11.10 -18.37 32.59
N LEU A 60 -10.78 -17.15 33.08
CA LEU A 60 -10.01 -16.15 32.33
C LEU A 60 -8.49 -16.29 32.49
N VAL A 61 -8.01 -17.12 33.44
CA VAL A 61 -6.57 -17.30 33.72
C VAL A 61 -5.81 -17.94 32.54
N PRO A 62 -6.33 -18.97 31.85
CA PRO A 62 -5.63 -19.58 30.72
C PRO A 62 -5.25 -18.58 29.62
N ASP A 63 -6.16 -17.67 29.25
CA ASP A 63 -5.89 -16.64 28.23
C ASP A 63 -4.79 -15.68 28.69
N LYS A 64 -4.87 -15.22 29.94
CA LYS A 64 -3.84 -14.34 30.52
C LYS A 64 -2.47 -15.02 30.56
N ASN A 65 -2.42 -16.29 30.94
CA ASN A 65 -1.19 -17.07 30.96
C ASN A 65 -0.64 -17.26 29.54
N TYR A 66 -1.50 -17.55 28.56
CA TYR A 66 -1.11 -17.70 27.16
C TYR A 66 -0.43 -16.42 26.63
N ILE A 67 -1.07 -15.26 26.81
CA ILE A 67 -0.47 -13.97 26.43
C ILE A 67 0.86 -13.76 27.16
N LYS A 68 0.93 -14.06 28.46
CA LYS A 68 2.17 -13.86 29.22
C LYS A 68 3.30 -14.79 28.78
N PHE A 69 2.99 -16.03 28.39
CA PHE A 69 3.97 -16.94 27.83
C PHE A 69 4.47 -16.46 26.46
N LEU A 70 3.58 -15.92 25.61
CA LEU A 70 3.98 -15.28 24.35
C LEU A 70 4.94 -14.11 24.61
N GLU A 71 4.62 -13.22 25.53
CA GLU A 71 5.52 -12.12 25.91
C GLU A 71 6.88 -12.61 26.44
N LEU A 72 6.90 -13.68 27.25
CA LEU A 72 8.13 -14.24 27.82
C LEU A 72 9.06 -14.87 26.77
N ILE A 73 8.51 -15.43 25.69
CA ILE A 73 9.31 -15.94 24.56
C ILE A 73 9.66 -14.85 23.54
N GLY A 74 9.33 -13.58 23.84
CA GLY A 74 9.64 -12.43 23.01
C GLY A 74 8.66 -12.18 21.86
N VAL A 75 7.49 -12.83 21.85
CA VAL A 75 6.43 -12.52 20.88
C VAL A 75 5.78 -11.20 21.30
N GLN A 76 5.90 -10.20 20.45
CA GLN A 76 5.25 -8.89 20.60
C GLN A 76 4.19 -8.73 19.51
N LEU A 77 3.15 -7.95 19.80
CA LEU A 77 2.20 -7.54 18.77
C LEU A 77 2.93 -6.66 17.75
N GLU A 78 2.66 -6.88 16.46
CA GLU A 78 3.16 -5.97 15.44
C GLU A 78 2.58 -4.58 15.64
N GLU A 79 3.42 -3.56 15.42
CA GLU A 79 3.01 -2.17 15.47
C GLU A 79 1.93 -1.88 14.42
N PRO A 80 1.00 -0.94 14.68
CA PRO A 80 0.03 -0.51 13.69
C PRO A 80 0.76 0.03 12.45
N ARG A 81 0.41 -0.48 11.27
CA ARG A 81 0.98 -0.04 10.00
C ARG A 81 0.02 0.89 9.28
N ALA A 82 0.53 2.00 8.75
CA ALA A 82 -0.25 2.88 7.89
C ALA A 82 -0.71 2.13 6.64
N ALA A 83 -1.93 2.42 6.19
CA ALA A 83 -2.38 1.97 4.88
C ALA A 83 -1.57 2.68 3.79
N THR A 84 -1.18 1.95 2.74
CA THR A 84 -0.46 2.50 1.59
C THR A 84 -1.32 2.41 0.34
N ALA A 85 -1.30 3.44 -0.49
CA ALA A 85 -2.02 3.44 -1.77
C ALA A 85 -1.22 4.18 -2.85
N PRO A 86 -1.18 3.66 -4.10
CA PRO A 86 -0.68 4.44 -5.23
C PRO A 86 -1.72 5.51 -5.61
N ILE A 87 -1.27 6.75 -5.79
CA ILE A 87 -2.12 7.86 -6.22
C ILE A 87 -1.58 8.44 -7.53
N THR A 88 -2.46 8.53 -8.52
CA THR A 88 -2.13 9.09 -9.83
C THR A 88 -2.51 10.57 -9.89
N PHE A 89 -1.52 11.40 -10.22
CA PHE A 89 -1.69 12.82 -10.50
C PHE A 89 -1.72 13.04 -12.01
N TYR A 90 -2.74 13.73 -12.50
CA TYR A 90 -2.82 14.16 -13.89
C TYR A 90 -2.53 15.65 -13.99
N LEU A 91 -1.73 16.03 -14.99
CA LEU A 91 -1.53 17.42 -15.36
C LEU A 91 -2.81 17.96 -16.00
N SER A 92 -3.34 19.05 -15.45
CA SER A 92 -4.53 19.72 -16.01
C SER A 92 -4.30 20.30 -17.40
N ALA A 93 -3.05 20.68 -17.71
CA ALA A 93 -2.61 21.16 -19.00
C ALA A 93 -1.12 20.86 -19.19
N ALA A 94 -0.65 20.87 -20.43
CA ALA A 94 0.77 20.70 -20.72
C ALA A 94 1.58 21.87 -20.12
N GLN A 95 2.53 21.54 -19.25
CA GLN A 95 3.36 22.53 -18.57
C GLN A 95 4.66 22.79 -19.36
N PRO A 96 5.13 24.05 -19.45
CA PRO A 96 6.38 24.39 -20.13
C PRO A 96 7.63 24.07 -19.31
N VAL A 97 7.47 23.85 -18.00
CA VAL A 97 8.53 23.53 -17.05
C VAL A 97 8.16 22.21 -16.36
N GLU A 98 9.18 21.45 -15.97
CA GLU A 98 9.00 20.28 -15.10
C GLU A 98 8.32 20.70 -13.79
N VAL A 99 7.28 19.97 -13.42
CA VAL A 99 6.56 20.19 -12.16
C VAL A 99 6.93 19.05 -11.23
N THR A 100 7.47 19.36 -10.06
CA THR A 100 7.74 18.36 -9.02
C THR A 100 6.59 18.34 -8.02
N ILE A 101 6.08 17.14 -7.75
CA ILE A 101 5.23 16.84 -6.61
C ILE A 101 6.18 16.44 -5.48
N PRO A 102 6.39 17.27 -4.45
CA PRO A 102 7.32 16.94 -3.38
C PRO A 102 6.79 15.78 -2.55
N ALA A 103 7.70 15.09 -1.85
CA ALA A 103 7.38 14.29 -0.70
C ALA A 103 6.63 15.16 0.33
N ASP A 104 5.84 14.51 1.19
CA ASP A 104 5.00 15.20 2.18
C ASP A 104 3.83 16.02 1.58
N THR A 105 3.49 15.79 0.30
CA THR A 105 2.27 16.34 -0.30
C THR A 105 1.05 15.57 0.20
N GLU A 106 0.15 16.27 0.87
CA GLU A 106 -1.11 15.71 1.38
C GLU A 106 -2.20 15.69 0.30
N VAL A 107 -2.88 14.55 0.16
CA VAL A 107 -4.06 14.34 -0.68
C VAL A 107 -5.15 13.70 0.15
N ALA A 108 -6.38 14.17 -0.01
CA ALA A 108 -7.48 13.78 0.86
C ALA A 108 -8.69 13.29 0.05
N THR A 109 -9.41 12.33 0.62
CA THR A 109 -10.74 11.97 0.11
C THR A 109 -11.73 13.13 0.32
N VAL A 110 -12.81 13.13 -0.46
CA VAL A 110 -13.89 14.11 -0.27
C VAL A 110 -14.53 13.89 1.10
N ARG A 111 -14.49 14.92 1.95
CA ARG A 111 -15.23 14.92 3.21
C ARG A 111 -16.73 14.90 2.93
N THR A 112 -17.45 13.98 3.55
CA THR A 112 -18.92 13.95 3.53
C THR A 112 -19.47 14.35 4.90
N GLU A 113 -20.79 14.46 5.04
CA GLU A 113 -21.42 14.72 6.34
C GLU A 113 -21.21 13.58 7.34
N THR A 114 -21.03 12.35 6.84
CA THR A 114 -20.93 11.13 7.64
C THR A 114 -19.51 10.58 7.75
N SER A 115 -18.59 11.01 6.88
CA SER A 115 -17.22 10.50 6.82
C SER A 115 -16.20 11.64 6.82
N PRO A 116 -15.24 11.65 7.77
CA PRO A 116 -14.13 12.59 7.72
C PRO A 116 -13.27 12.34 6.47
N ALA A 117 -12.53 13.37 6.06
CA ALA A 117 -11.53 13.21 5.02
C ALA A 117 -10.43 12.27 5.50
N ILE A 118 -10.05 11.32 4.66
CA ILE A 118 -8.95 10.39 4.88
C ILE A 118 -7.75 10.95 4.12
N ILE A 119 -6.66 11.23 4.83
CA ILE A 119 -5.48 11.92 4.28
C ILE A 119 -4.39 10.90 3.97
N PHE A 120 -3.87 10.94 2.76
CA PHE A 120 -2.67 10.25 2.34
C PHE A 120 -1.58 11.26 2.01
N THR A 121 -0.34 10.89 2.29
CA THR A 121 0.82 11.76 2.08
C THR A 121 1.83 11.07 1.17
N THR A 122 2.38 11.82 0.20
CA THR A 122 3.39 11.31 -0.74
C THR A 122 4.68 10.96 -0.03
N GLU A 123 5.25 9.81 -0.38
CA GLU A 123 6.47 9.31 0.27
C GLU A 123 7.75 9.81 -0.40
N GLU A 124 7.70 10.27 -1.64
CA GLU A 124 8.89 10.67 -2.38
C GLU A 124 8.57 11.84 -3.32
N ASP A 125 9.60 12.60 -3.66
CA ASP A 125 9.52 13.59 -4.72
C ASP A 125 9.28 12.87 -6.05
N PHE A 126 8.31 13.35 -6.82
CA PHE A 126 8.01 12.83 -8.14
C PHE A 126 7.87 13.97 -9.15
N THR A 127 8.69 13.94 -10.18
CA THR A 127 8.67 14.95 -11.25
C THR A 127 8.16 14.31 -12.53
N PRO A 128 6.85 14.42 -12.85
CA PRO A 128 6.37 14.05 -14.18
C PRO A 128 7.08 14.89 -15.24
N TRP A 129 7.80 14.21 -16.14
CA TRP A 129 8.40 14.86 -17.30
C TRP A 129 7.30 15.34 -18.26
N THR A 130 7.51 16.40 -19.05
CA THR A 130 6.39 17.00 -19.82
C THR A 130 6.37 16.66 -21.31
N ARG A 131 7.50 16.55 -22.02
CA ARG A 131 7.48 16.20 -23.47
C ARG A 131 8.70 15.44 -23.94
N HIS A 132 8.46 14.37 -24.70
CA HIS A 132 9.37 13.85 -25.72
C HIS A 132 8.80 14.22 -27.10
N ASN A 133 9.37 15.25 -27.75
CA ASN A 133 9.10 15.49 -29.16
C ASN A 133 9.97 14.56 -29.99
N LEU A 134 9.46 13.37 -30.34
CA LEU A 134 10.06 12.48 -31.35
C LEU A 134 10.15 13.14 -32.75
N GLY A 135 9.65 14.37 -32.92
CA GLY A 135 9.81 15.16 -34.14
C GLY A 135 11.25 15.61 -34.43
N GLN A 136 12.18 15.57 -33.47
CA GLN A 136 13.57 15.97 -33.71
C GLN A 136 14.49 14.85 -34.24
N THR A 137 14.02 13.60 -34.39
CA THR A 137 14.83 12.55 -35.01
C THR A 137 14.68 12.48 -36.54
N GLY A 138 13.81 13.29 -37.16
CA GLY A 138 13.65 13.31 -38.62
C GLY A 138 13.19 11.96 -39.24
N LEU A 139 12.77 10.99 -38.42
CA LEU A 139 12.47 9.62 -38.84
C LEU A 139 11.06 9.45 -39.44
N LEU A 140 10.15 10.43 -39.27
CA LEU A 140 8.71 10.29 -39.55
C LEU A 140 8.22 11.05 -40.80
N SER A 141 9.09 11.36 -41.77
CA SER A 141 8.62 11.71 -43.13
C SER A 141 8.28 10.47 -43.97
N ARG A 142 8.41 9.27 -43.39
CA ARG A 142 8.19 7.98 -44.05
C ARG A 142 7.20 7.15 -43.24
N ARG A 143 6.32 6.46 -43.97
CA ARG A 143 5.39 5.45 -43.47
C ARG A 143 6.17 4.36 -42.70
N ILE A 144 5.85 4.17 -41.42
CA ILE A 144 6.46 3.12 -40.58
C ILE A 144 5.43 2.02 -40.33
N ALA A 145 5.69 0.81 -40.81
CA ALA A 145 4.88 -0.36 -40.45
C ALA A 145 5.13 -0.71 -38.98
N ILE A 146 4.07 -0.92 -38.20
CA ILE A 146 4.15 -1.26 -36.77
C ILE A 146 4.64 -2.71 -36.59
N PHE A 147 4.18 -3.62 -37.45
CA PHE A 147 4.49 -5.05 -37.42
C PHE A 147 5.07 -5.51 -38.77
N PRO A 148 5.60 -6.74 -38.85
CA PRO A 148 5.96 -7.37 -40.12
C PRO A 148 4.77 -7.45 -41.10
N SER A 149 5.06 -7.64 -42.39
CA SER A 149 4.04 -7.68 -43.45
C SER A 149 3.00 -8.80 -43.27
N GLN A 150 3.35 -9.87 -42.56
CA GLN A 150 2.45 -10.92 -42.10
C GLN A 150 2.54 -10.98 -40.56
N PRO A 151 1.70 -10.23 -39.84
CA PRO A 151 1.82 -10.14 -38.39
C PRO A 151 1.45 -11.46 -37.70
N GLY A 152 2.36 -11.99 -36.90
CA GLY A 152 2.18 -13.20 -36.08
C GLY A 152 2.16 -12.89 -34.58
N PRO A 153 1.69 -13.84 -33.75
CA PRO A 153 1.82 -13.73 -32.30
C PRO A 153 3.28 -13.49 -31.88
N GLY A 154 3.49 -12.53 -30.97
CA GLY A 154 4.81 -12.18 -30.45
C GLY A 154 5.56 -11.11 -31.25
N ASP A 155 5.14 -10.78 -32.47
CA ASP A 155 5.70 -9.64 -33.21
C ASP A 155 5.48 -8.36 -32.40
N ALA A 156 6.47 -7.48 -32.40
CA ALA A 156 6.45 -6.29 -31.56
C ALA A 156 7.05 -5.07 -32.23
N PHE A 157 6.43 -3.93 -31.94
CA PHE A 157 6.92 -2.60 -32.21
C PHE A 157 7.62 -2.05 -30.97
N TYR A 158 8.78 -1.44 -31.13
CA TYR A 158 9.62 -0.96 -30.03
C TYR A 158 9.80 0.56 -30.08
N LEU A 159 9.72 1.19 -28.91
CA LEU A 159 10.02 2.59 -28.67
C LEU A 159 11.18 2.68 -27.68
N ALA A 160 12.26 3.31 -28.13
CA ALA A 160 13.38 3.69 -27.29
C ALA A 160 13.09 5.05 -26.64
N LEU A 161 12.93 5.07 -25.32
CA LEU A 161 12.79 6.28 -24.52
C LEU A 161 14.14 6.62 -23.89
N GLU A 162 14.60 7.85 -24.09
CA GLU A 162 15.91 8.30 -23.60
C GLU A 162 15.95 8.38 -22.07
N LYS A 163 14.84 8.82 -21.47
CA LYS A 163 14.70 9.03 -20.03
C LYS A 163 13.86 7.95 -19.36
N ASP A 164 14.03 7.85 -18.05
CA ASP A 164 13.20 7.00 -17.22
C ASP A 164 11.77 7.56 -17.20
N HIS A 165 10.81 6.74 -17.60
CA HIS A 165 9.39 7.05 -17.52
C HIS A 165 8.69 6.13 -16.51
N SER A 166 9.41 5.50 -15.59
CA SER A 166 8.84 4.71 -14.51
C SER A 166 7.71 5.47 -13.82
N ARG A 167 6.58 4.78 -13.61
CA ARG A 167 5.42 5.32 -12.89
C ARG A 167 4.78 6.54 -13.55
N HIS A 168 5.03 6.78 -14.83
CA HIS A 168 4.37 7.85 -15.57
C HIS A 168 3.06 7.39 -16.20
N VAL A 169 2.15 8.35 -16.38
CA VAL A 169 1.03 8.24 -17.31
C VAL A 169 1.50 8.79 -18.66
N LEU A 170 1.66 7.93 -19.65
CA LEU A 170 2.10 8.30 -20.99
C LEU A 170 0.93 8.32 -21.96
N ALA A 171 0.83 9.39 -22.75
CA ALA A 171 -0.03 9.49 -23.92
C ALA A 171 0.82 9.29 -25.18
N LEU A 172 0.47 8.27 -25.96
CA LEU A 172 1.00 8.01 -27.29
C LEU A 172 0.02 8.59 -28.31
N VAL A 173 0.34 9.77 -28.86
CA VAL A 173 -0.49 10.43 -29.88
C VAL A 173 -0.05 9.95 -31.25
N LEU A 174 -0.96 9.26 -31.95
CA LEU A 174 -0.67 8.46 -33.13
C LEU A 174 -1.48 8.98 -34.32
N ASN A 175 -0.80 9.21 -35.45
CA ASN A 175 -1.44 9.38 -36.75
C ASN A 175 -1.29 8.08 -37.54
N CYS A 176 -2.40 7.37 -37.71
CA CYS A 176 -2.48 6.09 -38.40
C CYS A 176 -2.94 6.29 -39.84
N GLU A 177 -2.42 5.47 -40.76
CA GLU A 177 -2.99 5.40 -42.10
C GLU A 177 -4.40 4.77 -42.04
N LEU A 178 -5.38 5.41 -42.68
CA LEU A 178 -6.77 4.93 -42.69
C LEU A 178 -6.82 3.49 -43.22
N ALA A 179 -7.58 2.63 -42.52
CA ALA A 179 -7.71 1.19 -42.81
C ALA A 179 -6.46 0.32 -42.54
N GLY A 180 -5.43 0.85 -41.86
CA GLY A 180 -4.23 0.07 -41.48
C GLY A 180 -4.51 -1.14 -40.57
N GLY A 181 -5.55 -1.07 -39.73
CA GLY A 181 -5.99 -2.15 -38.84
C GLY A 181 -7.19 -2.97 -39.38
N ALA A 182 -7.55 -2.84 -40.66
CA ALA A 182 -8.78 -3.42 -41.20
C ALA A 182 -8.93 -4.92 -40.87
N GLY A 183 -9.99 -5.24 -40.12
CA GLY A 183 -10.29 -6.59 -39.65
C GLY A 183 -10.02 -6.83 -38.17
N VAL A 184 -9.43 -5.87 -37.45
CA VAL A 184 -9.27 -5.90 -35.99
C VAL A 184 -10.53 -5.42 -35.27
N ASP A 185 -10.90 -6.09 -34.18
CA ASP A 185 -11.95 -5.63 -33.28
C ASP A 185 -11.44 -4.44 -32.44
N PRO A 186 -11.99 -3.22 -32.61
CA PRO A 186 -11.52 -2.04 -31.89
C PRO A 186 -11.66 -2.14 -30.37
N ASN A 187 -12.59 -2.95 -29.87
CA ASN A 187 -12.83 -3.08 -28.42
C ASN A 187 -11.93 -4.14 -27.78
N ASN A 188 -11.29 -4.99 -28.58
CA ASN A 188 -10.42 -6.04 -28.09
C ASN A 188 -9.29 -6.34 -29.10
N PRO A 189 -8.43 -5.35 -29.40
CA PRO A 189 -7.33 -5.55 -30.33
C PRO A 189 -6.30 -6.52 -29.75
N PRO A 190 -5.64 -7.36 -30.58
CA PRO A 190 -4.70 -8.37 -30.11
C PRO A 190 -3.31 -7.78 -29.77
N ILE A 191 -3.28 -6.67 -29.03
CA ILE A 191 -2.06 -5.95 -28.65
C ILE A 191 -1.88 -5.91 -27.13
N GLN A 192 -0.63 -5.88 -26.69
CA GLN A 192 -0.26 -5.64 -25.29
C GLN A 192 0.92 -4.70 -25.23
N TRP A 193 0.79 -3.66 -24.41
CA TRP A 193 1.87 -2.73 -24.11
C TRP A 193 2.69 -3.25 -22.95
N GLU A 194 4.01 -3.23 -23.09
CA GLU A 194 4.94 -3.74 -22.08
C GLU A 194 6.18 -2.85 -21.99
N VAL A 195 6.72 -2.69 -20.78
CA VAL A 195 8.02 -2.04 -20.55
C VAL A 195 9.06 -3.03 -20.06
N TRP A 196 10.31 -2.70 -20.32
CA TRP A 196 11.44 -3.48 -19.84
C TRP A 196 11.76 -3.18 -18.36
N GLN A 197 11.85 -4.21 -17.50
CA GLN A 197 12.13 -4.07 -16.05
C GLN A 197 13.47 -4.64 -15.57
N GLY A 198 14.37 -5.02 -16.48
CA GLY A 198 15.69 -5.58 -16.13
C GLY A 198 15.74 -7.12 -16.05
N GLY A 199 16.94 -7.69 -15.98
CA GLY A 199 17.16 -9.14 -16.12
C GLY A 199 17.39 -9.57 -17.58
N SER A 200 17.21 -10.84 -17.93
CA SER A 200 17.40 -11.29 -19.32
C SER A 200 16.11 -11.28 -20.16
N THR A 201 14.94 -11.49 -19.53
CA THR A 201 13.64 -11.62 -20.23
C THR A 201 12.43 -10.94 -19.56
N ARG A 202 12.63 -9.99 -18.65
CA ARG A 202 11.52 -9.38 -17.88
C ARG A 202 10.86 -8.19 -18.59
N TRP A 203 9.85 -8.50 -19.39
CA TRP A 203 8.87 -7.51 -19.85
C TRP A 203 7.66 -7.50 -18.92
N ALA A 204 7.23 -6.33 -18.48
CA ALA A 204 6.06 -6.17 -17.63
C ALA A 204 4.96 -5.42 -18.36
N PRO A 205 3.69 -5.84 -18.22
CA PRO A 205 2.58 -5.18 -18.87
C PRO A 205 2.37 -3.76 -18.34
N CYS A 206 2.06 -2.84 -19.24
CA CYS A 206 1.50 -1.54 -18.89
C CYS A 206 -0.01 -1.70 -18.64
N GLU A 207 -0.53 -0.91 -17.71
CA GLU A 207 -1.97 -0.76 -17.57
C GLU A 207 -2.47 0.20 -18.67
N LEU A 208 -3.50 -0.22 -19.40
CA LEU A 208 -4.12 0.55 -20.47
C LEU A 208 -5.31 1.32 -19.90
N ASP A 209 -5.18 2.63 -19.79
CA ASP A 209 -6.24 3.53 -19.33
C ASP A 209 -7.22 3.86 -20.48
N HIS A 210 -6.67 4.13 -21.66
CA HIS A 210 -7.47 4.47 -22.84
C HIS A 210 -6.78 4.07 -24.15
N ASP A 211 -7.55 3.55 -25.12
CA ASP A 211 -7.12 3.40 -26.52
C ASP A 211 -8.17 4.02 -27.45
N GLY A 212 -7.91 5.25 -27.92
CA GLY A 212 -8.73 5.95 -28.90
C GLY A 212 -8.42 5.56 -30.36
N THR A 213 -7.42 4.71 -30.61
CA THR A 213 -7.04 4.24 -31.94
C THR A 213 -7.80 3.00 -32.38
N GLY A 214 -8.40 2.28 -31.42
CA GLY A 214 -9.11 1.03 -31.64
C GLY A 214 -8.19 -0.04 -32.23
N GLY A 215 -6.99 -0.22 -31.66
CA GLY A 215 -5.96 -1.07 -32.25
C GLY A 215 -5.40 -0.52 -33.57
N PHE A 216 -4.98 0.74 -33.59
CA PHE A 216 -4.39 1.40 -34.77
C PHE A 216 -5.31 1.44 -36.02
N ASN A 217 -6.63 1.33 -35.83
CA ASN A 217 -7.62 1.43 -36.91
C ASN A 217 -7.80 2.88 -37.39
N VAL A 218 -7.69 3.83 -36.47
CA VAL A 218 -7.78 5.27 -36.73
C VAL A 218 -6.68 6.02 -35.97
N SER A 219 -6.43 7.27 -36.36
CA SER A 219 -5.59 8.18 -35.58
C SER A 219 -6.28 8.51 -34.27
N GLY A 220 -5.49 8.65 -33.21
CA GLY A 220 -5.98 8.86 -31.85
C GLY A 220 -4.85 8.84 -30.84
N GLU A 221 -5.19 8.68 -29.57
CA GLU A 221 -4.21 8.55 -28.51
C GLU A 221 -4.40 7.27 -27.72
N ILE A 222 -3.30 6.76 -27.17
CA ILE A 222 -3.28 5.64 -26.24
C ILE A 222 -2.68 6.14 -24.92
N ILE A 223 -3.40 5.95 -23.82
CA ILE A 223 -2.98 6.35 -22.47
C ILE A 223 -2.57 5.11 -21.69
N LEU A 224 -1.35 5.10 -21.19
CA LEU A 224 -0.71 3.97 -20.52
C LEU A 224 -0.15 4.40 -19.17
N HIS A 225 -0.37 3.59 -18.13
CA HIS A 225 0.41 3.67 -16.90
C HIS A 225 1.60 2.72 -17.02
N THR A 226 2.79 3.28 -16.85
CA THR A 226 4.04 2.54 -16.98
C THR A 226 4.51 2.07 -15.61
N PRO A 227 4.81 0.78 -15.42
CA PRO A 227 5.42 0.32 -14.19
C PRO A 227 6.89 0.76 -14.13
N ALA A 228 7.61 0.37 -13.08
CA ALA A 228 9.05 0.62 -12.97
C ALA A 228 9.78 0.06 -14.21
N MET A 229 10.68 0.86 -14.78
CA MET A 229 11.45 0.54 -15.96
C MET A 229 12.94 0.37 -15.61
N ALA A 230 13.68 -0.32 -16.46
CA ALA A 230 15.13 -0.37 -16.40
C ALA A 230 15.73 -0.02 -17.76
N GLN A 231 16.97 0.45 -17.77
CA GLN A 231 17.71 0.63 -19.02
C GLN A 231 18.19 -0.72 -19.56
N ARG A 232 18.27 -0.82 -20.89
CA ARG A 232 18.89 -1.93 -21.59
C ARG A 232 19.41 -1.49 -22.94
N GLU A 233 20.51 -2.11 -23.36
CA GLU A 233 21.00 -2.00 -24.72
C GLU A 233 20.32 -3.03 -25.63
N PHE A 234 19.67 -2.55 -26.70
CA PHE A 234 19.28 -3.36 -27.85
C PHE A 234 19.89 -2.76 -29.12
N GLU A 235 20.55 -3.59 -29.92
CA GLU A 235 21.16 -3.20 -31.20
C GLU A 235 22.03 -1.92 -31.13
N GLY A 236 22.78 -1.74 -30.04
CA GLY A 236 23.65 -0.57 -29.84
C GLY A 236 22.96 0.68 -29.30
N ILE A 237 21.66 0.63 -29.02
CA ILE A 237 20.89 1.72 -28.43
C ILE A 237 20.61 1.38 -26.97
N ASN A 238 21.20 2.14 -26.05
CA ASN A 238 20.87 2.07 -24.63
C ASN A 238 19.70 3.01 -24.33
N ALA A 239 18.57 2.46 -23.90
CA ALA A 239 17.34 3.21 -23.67
C ALA A 239 16.43 2.51 -22.64
N TYR A 240 15.37 3.21 -22.23
CA TYR A 240 14.21 2.63 -21.58
C TYR A 240 13.22 2.17 -22.65
N TRP A 241 12.88 0.88 -22.65
CA TRP A 241 12.12 0.29 -23.74
C TRP A 241 10.65 0.13 -23.41
N LEU A 242 9.80 0.69 -24.26
CA LEU A 242 8.36 0.42 -24.34
C LEU A 242 8.10 -0.35 -25.63
N ARG A 243 7.31 -1.42 -25.57
CA ARG A 243 6.91 -2.17 -26.75
C ARG A 243 5.41 -2.40 -26.83
N CYS A 244 4.89 -2.49 -28.04
CA CYS A 244 3.56 -3.00 -28.34
C CYS A 244 3.72 -4.36 -29.01
N ARG A 245 3.27 -5.43 -28.36
CA ARG A 245 3.42 -6.82 -28.80
C ARG A 245 2.08 -7.41 -29.21
N LEU A 246 2.06 -8.21 -30.28
CA LEU A 246 0.90 -9.02 -30.64
C LEU A 246 0.73 -10.20 -29.68
N THR A 247 -0.48 -10.36 -29.16
CA THR A 247 -0.85 -11.47 -28.28
C THR A 247 -1.21 -12.72 -29.09
N ASP A 248 -1.42 -13.85 -28.42
CA ASP A 248 -1.84 -15.10 -29.08
C ASP A 248 -3.20 -14.96 -29.79
N ALA A 249 -4.02 -13.96 -29.42
CA ALA A 249 -5.27 -13.63 -30.09
C ALA A 249 -5.08 -13.25 -31.57
N GLN A 250 -3.86 -12.85 -31.97
CA GLN A 250 -3.50 -12.60 -33.36
C GLN A 250 -3.66 -13.83 -34.26
N ALA A 251 -3.66 -15.06 -33.71
CA ALA A 251 -3.94 -16.28 -34.47
C ALA A 251 -5.46 -16.50 -34.74
N GLY A 252 -6.33 -15.67 -34.14
CA GLY A 252 -7.77 -15.84 -34.11
C GLY A 252 -8.55 -15.02 -35.15
N ARG A 253 -9.87 -14.92 -34.92
CA ARG A 253 -10.75 -13.99 -35.64
C ARG A 253 -10.55 -12.59 -35.05
N GLY A 254 -10.58 -11.53 -35.88
CA GLY A 254 -10.31 -10.17 -35.41
C GLY A 254 -8.83 -9.77 -35.38
N ALA A 255 -7.99 -10.49 -36.12
CA ALA A 255 -6.54 -10.29 -36.17
C ALA A 255 -6.11 -9.29 -37.26
N TYR A 256 -4.92 -8.70 -37.08
CA TYR A 256 -4.30 -7.88 -38.12
C TYR A 256 -3.95 -8.77 -39.32
N ARG A 257 -4.55 -8.51 -40.49
CA ARG A 257 -4.19 -9.20 -41.74
C ARG A 257 -3.03 -8.54 -42.46
N VAL A 258 -2.87 -7.24 -42.24
CA VAL A 258 -1.82 -6.39 -42.77
C VAL A 258 -1.32 -5.56 -41.60
N SER A 259 -0.02 -5.27 -41.56
CA SER A 259 0.50 -4.37 -40.54
C SER A 259 -0.12 -2.97 -40.71
N PRO A 260 -0.65 -2.37 -39.63
CA PRO A 260 -0.94 -0.95 -39.62
C PRO A 260 0.34 -0.15 -39.82
N ALA A 261 0.19 1.08 -40.30
CA ALA A 261 1.31 1.99 -40.53
C ALA A 261 1.07 3.33 -39.86
N LEU A 262 2.11 3.84 -39.23
CA LEU A 262 2.14 5.16 -38.60
C LEU A 262 2.72 6.18 -39.56
N GLN A 263 2.06 7.32 -39.62
CA GLN A 263 2.56 8.54 -40.25
C GLN A 263 3.28 9.43 -39.23
N GLN A 264 2.80 9.43 -37.99
CA GLN A 264 3.39 10.21 -36.90
C GLN A 264 3.15 9.53 -35.57
N LEU A 265 4.13 9.63 -34.67
CA LEU A 265 4.01 9.26 -33.28
C LEU A 265 4.61 10.38 -32.42
N ARG A 266 3.91 10.75 -31.36
CA ARG A 266 4.41 11.60 -30.29
C ARG A 266 4.16 10.94 -28.94
N VAL A 267 5.10 11.07 -28.03
CA VAL A 267 4.99 10.59 -26.65
C VAL A 267 4.95 11.78 -25.72
N GLU A 268 3.90 11.89 -24.93
CA GLU A 268 3.71 12.96 -23.96
C GLU A 268 3.46 12.35 -22.59
N ALA A 269 4.08 12.88 -21.55
CA ALA A 269 3.74 12.48 -20.19
C ALA A 269 2.63 13.40 -19.67
N ARG A 270 1.55 12.77 -19.21
CA ARG A 270 0.31 13.41 -18.76
C ARG A 270 0.18 13.42 -17.25
N GLY A 271 1.07 12.75 -16.55
CA GLY A 271 1.00 12.59 -15.12
C GLY A 271 1.92 11.49 -14.63
N GLY A 272 1.68 11.05 -13.40
CA GLY A 272 2.32 9.87 -12.85
C GLY A 272 1.75 9.45 -11.51
N THR A 273 2.20 8.28 -11.08
CA THR A 273 1.67 7.57 -9.93
C THR A 273 2.73 7.52 -8.84
N VAL A 274 2.39 8.00 -7.65
CA VAL A 274 3.31 8.09 -6.51
C VAL A 274 2.80 7.21 -5.37
N GLY A 275 3.72 6.58 -4.65
CA GLY A 275 3.40 5.88 -3.41
C GLY A 275 2.97 6.86 -2.33
N THR A 276 1.85 6.57 -1.66
CA THR A 276 1.35 7.38 -0.57
C THR A 276 1.01 6.52 0.64
N ARG A 277 1.12 7.10 1.84
CA ARG A 277 0.76 6.46 3.11
C ARG A 277 -0.32 7.25 3.83
N HIS A 278 -1.21 6.57 4.54
CA HIS A 278 -2.23 7.18 5.39
C HIS A 278 -1.59 7.70 6.69
N ALA A 279 -0.99 8.89 6.58
CA ALA A 279 -0.37 9.63 7.67
C ALA A 279 -0.22 11.09 7.25
N ILE A 280 0.11 11.96 8.19
CA ILE A 280 0.52 13.35 7.95
C ILE A 280 1.96 13.52 8.45
N SER A 281 2.70 14.41 7.80
CA SER A 281 4.09 14.70 8.19
C SER A 281 4.11 15.97 9.03
N ILE A 282 4.54 15.85 10.29
CA ILE A 282 4.73 16.99 11.19
C ILE A 282 6.22 17.33 11.23
N GLN A 283 6.55 18.56 10.87
CA GLN A 283 7.92 19.07 10.95
C GLN A 283 8.04 20.12 12.05
N LYS A 284 9.21 20.18 12.70
CA LYS A 284 9.53 21.18 13.73
C LYS A 284 8.55 21.20 14.91
N GLU A 285 8.10 20.01 15.33
CA GLU A 285 7.36 19.88 16.57
C GLU A 285 8.26 20.17 17.77
N VAL A 286 7.82 21.04 18.67
CA VAL A 286 8.57 21.40 19.87
C VAL A 286 8.21 20.42 20.99
N LEU A 287 9.18 19.59 21.39
CA LEU A 287 9.00 18.58 22.43
C LEU A 287 9.06 19.15 23.86
N GLY A 288 9.86 20.21 24.05
CA GLY A 288 10.09 20.83 25.35
C GLY A 288 11.56 21.21 25.56
N THR A 289 11.91 21.49 26.81
CA THR A 289 13.28 21.86 27.21
C THR A 289 13.83 20.80 28.17
N SER A 290 14.99 20.24 27.83
CA SER A 290 15.76 19.37 28.72
C SER A 290 16.38 20.16 29.87
N ASP A 291 16.45 19.55 31.05
CA ASP A 291 17.17 20.09 32.21
C ASP A 291 18.46 19.31 32.51
N GLY A 292 18.80 18.35 31.64
CA GLY A 292 19.98 17.48 31.76
C GLY A 292 19.82 16.34 32.77
N THR A 293 18.63 16.16 33.38
CA THR A 293 18.40 15.02 34.25
C THR A 293 18.26 13.71 33.46
N PRO A 294 18.82 12.57 33.93
CA PRO A 294 18.63 11.29 33.26
C PRO A 294 17.17 10.83 33.27
N GLY A 295 16.72 10.22 32.16
CA GLY A 295 15.39 9.62 32.06
C GLY A 295 14.25 10.61 31.85
N GLN A 296 14.55 11.84 31.41
CA GLN A 296 13.52 12.78 30.97
C GLN A 296 12.70 12.18 29.83
N THR A 297 11.39 12.43 29.90
CA THR A 297 10.43 11.99 28.89
C THR A 297 9.71 13.21 28.36
N PHE A 298 9.58 13.30 27.04
CA PHE A 298 8.82 14.34 26.37
C PHE A 298 7.64 13.71 25.65
N GLU A 299 6.48 14.37 25.71
CA GLU A 299 5.28 13.91 25.02
C GLU A 299 5.13 14.64 23.69
N LEU A 300 4.87 13.88 22.63
CA LEU A 300 4.48 14.42 21.33
C LEU A 300 3.04 14.93 21.40
N LEU A 301 2.79 16.09 20.80
CA LEU A 301 1.46 16.64 20.56
C LEU A 301 0.68 15.79 19.55
N HIS A 302 1.36 15.16 18.59
CA HIS A 302 0.73 14.34 17.56
C HIS A 302 1.03 12.85 17.79
N THR A 303 0.01 12.10 18.18
CA THR A 303 0.06 10.65 18.37
C THR A 303 -1.19 9.99 17.77
N PRO A 304 -1.14 8.71 17.36
CA PRO A 304 0.04 7.82 17.34
C PRO A 304 1.04 8.16 16.22
N ILE A 305 2.32 7.82 16.43
CA ILE A 305 3.36 7.90 15.40
C ILE A 305 3.56 6.56 14.71
N LEU A 306 4.05 6.61 13.47
CA LEU A 306 4.54 5.41 12.78
C LEU A 306 5.93 5.04 13.29
N ALA A 307 6.38 3.82 12.94
CA ALA A 307 7.77 3.43 13.13
C ALA A 307 8.71 4.47 12.52
N LEU A 308 9.72 4.87 13.29
CA LEU A 308 10.68 5.90 12.88
C LEU A 308 11.48 5.43 11.65
N ASP A 309 11.56 6.30 10.65
CA ASP A 309 12.49 6.18 9.53
C ASP A 309 13.75 7.01 9.84
N PRO A 310 14.89 6.40 10.18
CA PRO A 310 16.11 7.14 10.56
C PRO A 310 16.64 8.07 9.46
N ALA A 311 16.22 7.89 8.20
CA ALA A 311 16.60 8.79 7.11
C ALA A 311 15.77 10.08 7.09
N ARG A 312 14.55 10.06 7.64
CA ARG A 312 13.58 11.16 7.57
C ARG A 312 13.23 11.75 8.92
N ASP A 313 13.10 10.90 9.91
CA ASP A 313 12.66 11.22 11.26
C ASP A 313 13.91 11.40 12.13
N TYR A 314 14.04 12.59 12.69
CA TYR A 314 15.14 12.93 13.58
C TYR A 314 14.74 14.02 14.54
N LEU A 315 15.37 13.99 15.71
CA LEU A 315 15.27 15.05 16.68
C LEU A 315 16.42 16.03 16.47
N VAL A 316 16.13 17.30 16.69
CA VAL A 316 17.12 18.37 16.70
C VAL A 316 17.07 19.00 18.08
N GLU A 317 18.21 19.08 18.73
CA GLU A 317 18.39 19.79 19.98
C GLU A 317 19.00 21.17 19.72
N GLU A 318 18.53 22.17 20.45
CA GLU A 318 19.12 23.50 20.48
C GLU A 318 19.96 23.65 21.75
N THR A 319 21.26 23.80 21.57
CA THR A 319 22.20 23.98 22.68
C THR A 319 21.99 25.34 23.37
N PRO A 320 22.47 25.54 24.61
CA PRO A 320 22.38 26.85 25.29
C PRO A 320 23.05 28.02 24.55
N VAL A 321 23.93 27.72 23.59
CA VAL A 321 24.64 28.70 22.76
C VAL A 321 23.88 28.99 21.44
N GLY A 322 22.74 28.35 21.21
CA GLY A 322 21.87 28.52 20.04
C GLY A 322 22.29 27.69 18.81
N GLU A 323 23.21 26.73 18.98
CA GLU A 323 23.58 25.81 17.91
C GLU A 323 22.59 24.64 17.85
N LEU A 324 22.14 24.32 16.64
CA LEU A 324 21.26 23.17 16.37
C LEU A 324 22.11 21.93 16.09
N GLN A 325 21.87 20.86 16.85
CA GLN A 325 22.55 19.58 16.71
C GLN A 325 21.52 18.47 16.46
N ARG A 326 21.85 17.52 15.60
CA ARG A 326 20.98 16.36 15.36
C ARG A 326 21.22 15.36 16.48
N TRP A 327 20.18 15.08 17.24
CA TRP A 327 20.24 14.05 18.26
C TRP A 327 20.28 12.66 17.60
N GLN A 328 21.10 11.78 18.13
CA GLN A 328 21.27 10.42 17.64
C GLN A 328 20.85 9.41 18.71
N GLU A 329 19.88 8.58 18.38
CA GLU A 329 19.49 7.46 19.24
C GLU A 329 20.61 6.43 19.31
N VAL A 330 20.92 6.00 20.53
CA VAL A 330 21.81 4.87 20.83
C VAL A 330 21.04 3.79 21.57
N ALA A 331 21.35 2.52 21.29
CA ALA A 331 20.62 1.39 21.83
C ALA A 331 20.83 1.21 23.35
N ASP A 332 22.02 1.57 23.84
CA ASP A 332 22.35 1.59 25.26
C ASP A 332 23.45 2.63 25.58
N PHE A 333 23.68 2.85 26.88
CA PHE A 333 24.68 3.79 27.39
C PHE A 333 26.14 3.42 27.06
N ALA A 334 26.44 2.19 26.63
CA ALA A 334 27.79 1.82 26.23
C ALA A 334 28.12 2.31 24.81
N ASP A 335 27.09 2.56 24.00
CA ASP A 335 27.21 3.12 22.65
C ASP A 335 27.28 4.66 22.63
N SER A 336 27.14 5.33 23.78
CA SER A 336 27.27 6.79 23.89
C SER A 336 28.73 7.25 23.99
N LYS A 337 29.02 8.43 23.45
CA LYS A 337 30.35 9.06 23.48
C LYS A 337 30.45 10.10 24.59
N PRO A 338 31.67 10.52 24.98
CA PRO A 338 31.88 11.58 25.98
C PRO A 338 31.31 12.95 25.60
N GLU A 339 30.99 13.13 24.33
CA GLU A 339 30.54 14.39 23.74
C GLU A 339 29.02 14.36 23.40
N ASP A 340 28.33 13.26 23.70
CA ASP A 340 26.88 13.06 23.44
C ASP A 340 25.98 13.60 24.57
#